data_AF-A0A8S3IU65-F1
#
_entry.id   AF-A0A8S3IU65-F1
#
_cell.length_a   1.000
_cell.length_b   1.000
_cell.length_c   1.000
_cell.angle_alpha   90.00
_cell.angle_beta   90.00
_cell.angle_gamma   90.00
#
_symmetry.space_group_name_H-M   'P 1'
#
loop_
_entity.id
_entity.type
_entity.pdbx_description
1 polymer ?
#
loop_
_entity_poly.entity_id
_entity_poly.type
_entity_poly.pdbx_seq_one_letter_code
_entity_poly.pdbx_strand_id
1 'polypeptide(L)'
;VKPVSKREESNYLQVNVECYGGGIWHTWLDRDLTLAGRVFFRKPNGKISRHFVHVKRPILRIPTIAIHLKRDTNEKLELNKQDHLQAVLALKIEEELNKSTNEKDTTSDGNKKLNDESKKHHSQLLQLLASECNCQADDIINFDLMLADTQPSCVGGLNNEFIYSGRLDNQMSSYCAI
;
A
#
# COMPACT_ATOMS: atom_id res chain seq x y z
N VAL A 1 0.96 6.87 0.20
CA VAL A 1 -0.47 6.58 0.50
C VAL A 1 -1.10 7.90 0.94
N LYS A 2 -2.30 8.27 0.47
CA LYS A 2 -2.91 9.55 0.86
C LYS A 2 -3.29 9.55 2.35
N PRO A 3 -3.33 10.72 3.03
CA PRO A 3 -3.79 10.83 4.42
C PRO A 3 -5.22 10.34 4.64
N VAL A 4 -6.07 10.38 3.60
CA VAL A 4 -7.36 9.69 3.58
C VAL A 4 -7.31 8.70 2.42
N SER A 5 -6.99 7.45 2.74
CA SER A 5 -6.75 6.42 1.73
C SER A 5 -7.96 5.51 1.48
N LYS A 6 -8.95 5.52 2.36
CA LYS A 6 -10.12 4.64 2.27
C LYS A 6 -10.91 4.96 1.00
N ARG A 7 -11.03 3.97 0.11
CA ARG A 7 -11.95 3.97 -1.05
C ARG A 7 -12.56 2.58 -1.20
N GLU A 8 -13.86 2.53 -1.45
CA GLU A 8 -14.60 1.30 -1.73
C GLU A 8 -15.31 1.47 -3.07
N GLU A 9 -15.12 0.54 -3.99
CA GLU A 9 -15.75 0.60 -5.31
C GLU A 9 -15.92 -0.80 -5.88
N SER A 10 -17.09 -1.12 -6.42
CA SER A 10 -17.38 -2.40 -7.08
C SER A 10 -16.97 -3.64 -6.27
N ASN A 11 -17.23 -3.63 -4.96
CA ASN A 11 -16.85 -4.67 -3.98
C ASN A 11 -15.34 -4.86 -3.75
N TYR A 12 -14.51 -3.92 -4.21
CA TYR A 12 -13.09 -3.86 -3.87
C TYR A 12 -12.83 -2.81 -2.79
N LEU A 13 -11.96 -3.17 -1.85
CA LEU A 13 -11.29 -2.22 -0.98
C LEU A 13 -10.06 -1.70 -1.71
N GLN A 14 -10.03 -0.40 -1.93
CA GLN A 14 -8.94 0.29 -2.61
C GLN A 14 -8.22 1.25 -1.67
N VAL A 15 -6.94 1.50 -1.96
CA VAL A 15 -6.10 2.47 -1.27
C VAL A 15 -5.88 3.66 -2.19
N ASN A 16 -6.34 4.83 -1.76
CA ASN A 16 -6.04 6.05 -2.49
C ASN A 16 -4.55 6.39 -2.39
N VAL A 17 -3.91 6.56 -3.54
CA VAL A 17 -2.48 6.87 -3.65
C VAL A 17 -2.24 8.26 -4.22
N GLU A 18 -1.05 8.78 -3.95
CA GLU A 18 -0.58 10.07 -4.45
C GLU A 18 0.64 9.85 -5.34
N CYS A 19 0.65 10.51 -6.50
CA CYS A 19 1.76 10.48 -7.45
C CYS A 19 2.87 11.43 -6.98
N TYR A 20 3.93 10.88 -6.41
CA TYR A 20 5.09 11.66 -5.98
C TYR A 20 6.14 11.78 -7.11
N GLY A 21 6.48 13.01 -7.48
CA GLY A 21 7.50 13.29 -8.50
C GLY A 21 7.03 13.09 -9.95
N GLY A 22 8.01 13.02 -10.86
CA GLY A 22 7.80 12.87 -12.32
C GLY A 22 7.73 11.43 -12.80
N GLY A 23 7.07 10.55 -12.05
CA GLY A 23 7.03 9.11 -12.35
C GLY A 23 6.42 8.77 -13.72
N ILE A 24 6.90 7.69 -14.32
CA ILE A 24 6.31 7.08 -15.53
C ILE A 24 5.19 6.14 -15.08
N TRP A 25 4.00 6.69 -14.83
CA TRP A 25 2.95 6.00 -14.06
C TRP A 25 2.38 4.73 -14.70
N HIS A 26 2.45 4.58 -16.01
CA HIS A 26 1.97 3.35 -16.66
C HIS A 26 2.80 2.11 -16.28
N THR A 27 4.08 2.27 -15.87
CA THR A 27 4.94 1.13 -15.49
C THR A 27 4.58 0.56 -14.11
N TRP A 28 3.77 1.28 -13.33
CA TRP A 28 3.23 0.84 -12.04
C TRP A 28 1.96 0.00 -12.19
N LEU A 29 1.34 0.04 -13.36
CA LEU A 29 0.21 -0.83 -13.67
C LEU A 29 0.72 -2.27 -13.75
N ASP A 30 -0.13 -3.19 -13.31
CA ASP A 30 0.13 -4.61 -13.38
C ASP A 30 1.44 -5.09 -12.74
N ARG A 31 1.88 -4.38 -11.69
CA ARG A 31 2.96 -4.78 -10.79
C ARG A 31 2.44 -5.40 -9.50
N ASP A 32 3.21 -6.32 -8.96
CA ASP A 32 2.99 -6.88 -7.64
C ASP A 32 3.55 -5.92 -6.60
N LEU A 33 2.68 -5.11 -6.01
CA LEU A 33 3.07 -3.99 -5.17
C LEU A 33 2.92 -4.32 -3.69
N THR A 34 3.76 -3.67 -2.89
CA THR A 34 3.71 -3.68 -1.43
C THR A 34 3.85 -2.27 -0.86
N LEU A 35 3.88 -2.14 0.46
CA LEU A 35 4.09 -0.90 1.21
C LEU A 35 5.41 -0.94 1.98
N ALA A 36 6.16 0.16 1.91
CA ALA A 36 7.34 0.41 2.71
C ALA A 36 7.36 1.87 3.19
N GLY A 37 7.85 2.12 4.40
CA GLY A 37 7.93 3.48 4.93
C GLY A 37 8.00 3.49 6.45
N ARG A 38 7.31 4.43 7.09
CA ARG A 38 7.32 4.62 8.55
C ARG A 38 5.92 4.78 9.11
N VAL A 39 5.72 4.24 10.31
CA VAL A 39 4.50 4.35 11.10
C VAL A 39 4.83 5.05 12.41
N PHE A 40 3.96 5.97 12.83
CA PHE A 40 4.00 6.64 14.11
C PHE A 40 2.87 6.10 14.99
N PHE A 41 3.21 5.62 16.18
CA PHE A 41 2.25 5.04 17.10
C PHE A 41 2.55 5.42 18.55
N ARG A 42 1.53 5.37 19.40
CA ARG A 42 1.67 5.63 20.83
C ARG A 42 2.05 4.35 21.56
N LYS A 43 3.10 4.40 22.38
CA LYS A 43 3.45 3.30 23.29
C LYS A 43 2.57 3.34 24.54
N PRO A 44 2.48 2.24 25.31
CA PRO A 44 1.71 2.20 26.56
C PRO A 44 2.10 3.28 27.58
N ASN A 45 3.35 3.73 27.55
CA ASN A 45 3.86 4.82 28.40
C ASN A 45 3.49 6.24 27.91
N GLY A 46 2.62 6.37 26.89
CA GLY A 46 2.17 7.62 26.30
C GLY A 46 3.15 8.27 25.31
N LYS A 47 4.39 7.77 25.19
CA LYS A 47 5.37 8.33 24.24
C LYS A 47 5.04 7.95 22.80
N ILE A 48 5.25 8.87 21.88
CA ILE A 48 5.16 8.60 20.43
C ILE A 48 6.45 7.91 19.99
N SER A 49 6.31 6.80 19.28
CA SER A 49 7.41 6.04 18.69
C SER A 49 7.25 5.98 17.18
N ARG A 50 8.39 5.83 16.49
CA ARG A 50 8.47 5.62 15.05
C ARG A 50 9.00 4.21 14.78
N HIS A 51 8.39 3.50 13.84
CA HIS A 51 8.88 2.22 13.34
C HIS A 51 8.95 2.26 11.82
N PHE A 52 10.00 1.68 11.25
CA PHE A 52 10.09 1.50 9.80
C PHE A 52 9.43 0.18 9.44
N VAL A 53 8.50 0.21 8.50
CA VAL A 53 7.75 -0.97 8.05
C VAL A 53 8.09 -1.28 6.61
N HIS A 54 8.16 -2.56 6.29
CA HIS A 54 8.23 -3.06 4.93
C HIS A 54 7.54 -4.42 4.87
N VAL A 55 6.35 -4.46 4.28
CA VAL A 55 5.57 -5.69 4.15
C VAL A 55 6.19 -6.55 3.05
N LYS A 56 6.81 -7.69 3.42
CA LYS A 56 7.58 -8.52 2.48
C LYS A 56 6.73 -9.52 1.68
N ARG A 57 5.61 -9.05 1.12
CA ARG A 57 4.72 -9.83 0.24
C ARG A 57 3.86 -8.88 -0.62
N PRO A 58 3.37 -9.30 -1.79
CA PRO A 58 2.50 -8.48 -2.61
C PRO A 58 1.11 -8.37 -1.97
N ILE A 59 0.68 -7.13 -1.74
CA ILE A 59 -0.60 -6.80 -1.08
C ILE A 59 -1.43 -5.80 -1.87
N LEU A 60 -0.87 -5.21 -2.92
CA LEU A 60 -1.50 -4.17 -3.72
C LEU A 60 -1.30 -4.46 -5.20
N ARG A 61 -2.31 -4.09 -5.99
CA ARG A 61 -2.27 -4.18 -7.45
C ARG A 61 -2.98 -2.96 -8.05
N ILE A 62 -2.41 -2.36 -9.09
CA ILE A 62 -3.09 -1.36 -9.91
C ILE A 62 -3.38 -2.03 -11.25
N PRO A 63 -4.59 -2.58 -11.47
CA PRO A 63 -4.89 -3.35 -12.67
C PRO A 63 -5.04 -2.45 -13.90
N THR A 64 -4.62 -2.95 -15.08
CA THR A 64 -4.99 -2.32 -16.35
C THR A 64 -6.45 -2.60 -16.71
N ILE A 65 -7.06 -1.70 -17.48
CA ILE A 65 -8.34 -2.00 -18.13
C ILE A 65 -8.11 -2.96 -19.30
N ALA A 66 -8.98 -3.95 -19.46
CA ALA A 66 -8.89 -4.89 -20.56
C ALA A 66 -8.97 -4.17 -21.93
N ILE A 67 -8.08 -4.52 -22.84
CA ILE A 67 -8.01 -3.94 -24.21
C ILE A 67 -9.34 -4.02 -24.97
N HIS A 68 -10.14 -5.05 -24.70
CA HIS A 68 -11.46 -5.25 -25.32
C HIS A 68 -12.44 -4.11 -25.01
N LEU A 69 -12.30 -3.49 -23.83
CA LEU A 69 -13.12 -2.37 -23.35
C LEU A 69 -12.53 -1.01 -23.73
N LYS A 70 -11.25 -0.96 -24.10
CA LYS A 70 -10.53 0.26 -24.50
C LYS A 70 -9.53 -0.04 -25.63
N ARG A 71 -10.03 -0.16 -26.86
CA ARG A 71 -9.29 -0.72 -28.02
C ARG A 71 -8.16 0.18 -28.53
N ASP A 72 -8.24 1.47 -28.27
CA ASP A 72 -7.27 2.51 -28.64
C ASP A 72 -6.03 2.55 -27.73
N THR A 73 -6.00 1.74 -26.66
CA THR A 73 -4.91 1.77 -25.66
C THR A 73 -3.52 1.55 -26.24
N ASN A 74 -3.39 0.76 -27.31
CA ASN A 74 -2.10 0.51 -27.98
C ASN A 74 -1.56 1.73 -28.74
N GLU A 75 -2.45 2.63 -29.19
CA GLU A 75 -2.07 3.87 -29.88
C GLU A 75 -1.84 5.00 -28.87
N LYS A 76 -2.72 5.10 -27.88
CA LYS A 76 -2.66 6.14 -26.84
C LYS A 76 -3.18 5.63 -25.50
N LEU A 77 -2.26 5.44 -24.56
CA LEU A 77 -2.62 5.14 -23.18
C LEU A 77 -2.90 6.43 -22.39
N GLU A 78 -4.18 6.76 -22.25
CA GLU A 78 -4.63 7.86 -21.41
C GLU A 78 -4.88 7.39 -19.96
N LEU A 79 -4.05 7.87 -19.04
CA LEU A 79 -4.17 7.59 -17.60
C LEU A 79 -4.51 8.86 -16.83
N ASN A 80 -5.68 8.85 -16.18
CA ASN A 80 -6.01 9.82 -15.15
C ASN A 80 -5.37 9.38 -13.83
N LYS A 81 -4.50 10.23 -13.25
CA LYS A 81 -3.77 9.91 -12.01
C LYS A 81 -4.67 9.72 -10.80
N GLN A 82 -5.84 10.37 -10.78
CA GLN A 82 -6.79 10.33 -9.68
C GLN A 82 -7.78 9.17 -9.80
N ASP A 83 -8.10 8.74 -11.01
CA ASP A 83 -9.15 7.73 -11.22
C ASP A 83 -8.59 6.35 -11.57
N HIS A 84 -7.43 6.28 -12.25
CA HIS A 84 -6.91 5.02 -12.80
C HIS A 84 -5.71 4.44 -12.03
N LEU A 85 -5.21 5.12 -11.00
CA LEU A 85 -4.02 4.67 -10.24
C LEU A 85 -4.34 4.18 -8.82
N GLN A 86 -5.62 3.99 -8.49
CA GLN A 86 -5.97 3.48 -7.16
C GLN A 86 -5.63 1.99 -7.05
N ALA A 87 -4.93 1.65 -5.98
CA ALA A 87 -4.45 0.30 -5.76
C ALA A 87 -5.52 -0.54 -5.07
N VAL A 88 -5.86 -1.68 -5.65
CA VAL A 88 -6.73 -2.69 -5.05
C VAL A 88 -5.98 -3.40 -3.93
N LEU A 89 -6.59 -3.49 -2.75
CA LEU A 89 -6.04 -4.11 -1.55
C LEU A 89 -6.71 -5.46 -1.25
N ALA A 90 -8.03 -5.50 -1.27
CA ALA A 90 -8.80 -6.69 -0.88
C ALA A 90 -10.22 -6.67 -1.47
N LEU A 91 -10.93 -7.79 -1.33
CA LEU A 91 -12.37 -7.88 -1.58
C LEU A 91 -13.15 -7.48 -0.33
N LYS A 92 -14.23 -6.72 -0.49
CA LYS A 92 -15.11 -6.31 0.60
C LYS A 92 -15.76 -7.51 1.29
N ILE A 93 -16.20 -8.50 0.51
CA ILE A 93 -16.83 -9.74 1.02
C ILE A 93 -15.88 -10.48 1.97
N GLU A 94 -14.60 -10.56 1.61
CA GLU A 94 -13.58 -11.21 2.43
C GLU A 94 -13.38 -10.47 3.76
N GLU A 95 -13.45 -9.14 3.77
CA GLU A 95 -13.41 -8.36 5.02
C GLU A 95 -14.63 -8.64 5.91
N GLU A 96 -15.84 -8.73 5.34
CA GLU A 96 -17.08 -9.01 6.09
C GLU A 96 -17.07 -10.43 6.70
N LEU A 97 -16.61 -11.43 5.93
CA LEU A 97 -16.47 -12.80 6.42
C LEU A 97 -15.45 -12.89 7.56
N ASN A 98 -14.30 -12.22 7.44
CA ASN A 98 -13.26 -12.21 8.47
C ASN A 98 -13.62 -11.40 9.72
N LYS A 99 -14.56 -10.45 9.64
CA LYS A 99 -15.11 -9.76 10.82
C LYS A 99 -16.01 -10.70 11.64
N SER A 100 -16.89 -11.43 10.97
CA SER A 100 -17.84 -12.35 11.63
C SER A 100 -17.19 -13.49 12.41
N THR A 101 -15.97 -13.87 12.04
CA THR A 101 -15.17 -14.88 12.76
C THR A 101 -14.55 -14.31 14.04
N ASN A 102 -14.14 -13.05 14.05
CA ASN A 102 -13.49 -12.40 15.20
C ASN A 102 -14.50 -11.90 16.26
N GLU A 103 -15.75 -11.61 15.89
CA GLU A 103 -16.79 -11.17 16.84
C GLU A 103 -17.26 -12.27 17.80
N LYS A 104 -16.96 -13.56 17.53
CA LYS A 104 -17.31 -14.66 18.43
C LYS A 104 -16.43 -14.75 19.70
N ASP A 105 -15.31 -14.00 19.77
CA ASP A 105 -14.35 -14.06 20.89
C ASP A 105 -14.29 -12.80 21.77
N THR A 106 -15.12 -11.78 21.52
CA THR A 106 -15.13 -10.57 22.36
C THR A 106 -16.53 -10.23 22.86
N THR A 107 -16.82 -10.61 24.10
CA THR A 107 -17.88 -10.01 24.91
C THR A 107 -17.46 -8.59 25.32
N SER A 108 -18.31 -7.61 24.97
CA SER A 108 -18.49 -6.28 25.60
C SER A 108 -17.26 -5.40 25.87
N ASP A 109 -17.16 -4.26 25.16
CA ASP A 109 -17.29 -2.96 25.85
C ASP A 109 -17.66 -1.81 24.88
N GLY A 110 -18.86 -1.28 25.04
CA GLY A 110 -19.45 -0.23 24.20
C GLY A 110 -19.02 1.15 24.65
N ASN A 111 -17.79 1.57 24.35
CA ASN A 111 -17.39 2.98 24.17
C ASN A 111 -15.88 3.15 23.85
N LYS A 112 -15.32 2.32 22.98
CA LYS A 112 -13.99 2.61 22.44
C LYS A 112 -14.10 3.83 21.51
N LYS A 113 -13.54 4.98 21.92
CA LYS A 113 -13.29 6.11 21.01
C LYS A 113 -12.43 5.58 19.87
N LEU A 114 -13.07 5.28 18.74
CA LEU A 114 -12.39 4.97 17.49
C LEU A 114 -11.37 6.08 17.20
N ASN A 115 -10.13 5.70 16.94
CA ASN A 115 -9.11 6.67 16.55
C ASN A 115 -9.52 7.33 15.21
N ASP A 116 -9.10 8.56 14.97
CA ASP A 116 -9.47 9.29 13.76
C ASP A 116 -8.99 8.57 12.48
N GLU A 117 -7.92 7.79 12.60
CA GLU A 117 -7.33 6.99 11.54
C GLU A 117 -8.22 5.83 11.06
N SER A 118 -9.04 5.22 11.93
CA SER A 118 -9.97 4.15 11.53
C SER A 118 -11.07 4.63 10.58
N LYS A 119 -11.29 5.94 10.49
CA LYS A 119 -12.21 6.56 9.51
C LYS A 119 -11.52 6.84 8.18
N LYS A 120 -10.22 7.13 8.21
CA LYS A 120 -9.41 7.54 7.05
C LYS A 120 -8.89 6.38 6.23
N HIS A 121 -8.73 5.21 6.85
CA HIS A 121 -8.10 4.03 6.26
C HIS A 121 -8.93 2.76 6.47
N HIS A 122 -8.71 1.76 5.63
CA HIS A 122 -9.34 0.44 5.78
C HIS A 122 -8.83 -0.28 7.03
N SER A 123 -9.71 -1.01 7.72
CA SER A 123 -9.38 -1.70 8.97
C SER A 123 -8.26 -2.73 8.79
N GLN A 124 -8.30 -3.48 7.67
CA GLN A 124 -7.29 -4.47 7.31
C GLN A 124 -5.90 -3.85 7.08
N LEU A 125 -5.83 -2.64 6.52
CA LEU A 125 -4.56 -1.92 6.35
C LEU A 125 -3.98 -1.53 7.71
N LEU A 126 -4.80 -0.98 8.61
CA LEU A 126 -4.36 -0.61 9.96
C LEU A 126 -3.93 -1.83 10.78
N GLN A 127 -4.67 -2.94 10.68
CA GLN A 127 -4.30 -4.20 11.34
C GLN A 127 -2.97 -4.75 10.83
N LEU A 128 -2.73 -4.69 9.52
CA LEU A 128 -1.45 -5.09 8.92
C LEU A 128 -0.29 -4.22 9.41
N LEU A 129 -0.47 -2.90 9.49
CA LEU A 129 0.58 -2.01 10.00
C LEU A 129 0.81 -2.21 11.51
N ALA A 130 -0.26 -2.48 12.26
CA ALA A 130 -0.21 -2.74 13.68
C ALA A 130 0.57 -4.03 14.01
N SER A 131 0.36 -5.10 13.22
CA SER A 131 1.12 -6.34 13.37
C SER A 131 2.61 -6.15 13.06
N GLU A 132 2.96 -5.40 12.01
CA GLU A 132 4.36 -5.06 11.70
C GLU A 132 5.02 -4.23 12.82
N CYS A 133 4.24 -3.39 13.53
CA CYS A 133 4.74 -2.54 14.60
C CYS A 133 4.68 -3.18 16.01
N ASN A 134 4.07 -4.36 16.15
CA ASN A 134 3.71 -4.96 17.44
C ASN A 134 2.92 -4.00 18.35
N CYS A 135 1.94 -3.28 17.79
CA CYS A 135 1.04 -2.40 18.53
C CYS A 135 -0.44 -2.72 18.22
N GLN A 136 -1.38 -2.04 18.88
CA GLN A 136 -2.79 -2.11 18.52
C GLN A 136 -3.09 -1.15 17.36
N ALA A 137 -4.08 -1.48 16.52
CA ALA A 137 -4.52 -0.59 15.44
C ALA A 137 -4.96 0.80 15.95
N ASP A 138 -5.52 0.84 17.17
CA ASP A 138 -5.93 2.07 17.85
C ASP A 138 -4.74 2.98 18.23
N ASP A 139 -3.54 2.41 18.41
CA ASP A 139 -2.34 3.14 18.81
C ASP A 139 -1.68 3.88 17.65
N ILE A 140 -2.03 3.54 16.39
CA ILE A 140 -1.50 4.19 15.19
C ILE A 140 -2.01 5.63 15.15
N ILE A 141 -1.07 6.57 15.06
CA ILE A 141 -1.34 8.01 15.00
C ILE A 141 -1.35 8.48 13.55
N ASN A 142 -0.35 8.07 12.77
CA ASN A 142 -0.18 8.43 11.37
C ASN A 142 0.90 7.53 10.73
N PHE A 143 1.01 7.53 9.41
CA PHE A 143 2.06 6.85 8.68
C PHE A 143 2.43 7.57 7.38
N ASP A 144 3.63 7.31 6.91
CA ASP A 144 4.17 7.80 5.65
C ASP A 144 4.71 6.59 4.88
N LEU A 145 3.92 6.14 3.90
CA LEU A 145 4.11 4.88 3.20
C LEU A 145 4.18 5.10 1.69
N MET A 146 5.18 4.50 1.08
CA MET A 146 5.36 4.41 -0.36
C MET A 146 4.95 3.03 -0.85
N LEU A 147 4.35 2.98 -2.04
CA LEU A 147 4.18 1.72 -2.74
C LEU A 147 5.55 1.32 -3.34
N ALA A 148 5.85 0.03 -3.36
CA ALA A 148 7.07 -0.50 -3.93
C ALA A 148 6.80 -1.80 -4.71
N ASP A 149 7.50 -2.00 -5.81
CA ASP A 149 7.53 -3.30 -6.50
C ASP A 149 8.17 -4.35 -5.58
N THR A 150 7.54 -5.53 -5.51
CA THR A 150 8.04 -6.66 -4.74
C THR A 150 9.07 -7.49 -5.50
N GLN A 151 9.17 -7.32 -6.82
CA GLN A 151 10.19 -7.96 -7.63
C GLN A 151 11.60 -7.54 -7.15
N PRO A 152 12.45 -8.47 -6.68
CA PRO A 152 13.80 -8.15 -6.28
C PRO A 152 14.63 -7.64 -7.45
N SER A 153 15.56 -6.72 -7.16
CA SER A 153 16.58 -6.31 -8.12
C SER A 153 17.47 -7.51 -8.48
N CYS A 154 17.89 -7.59 -9.74
CA CYS A 154 18.73 -8.69 -10.23
C CYS A 154 19.75 -8.22 -11.26
N VAL A 155 20.72 -9.08 -11.54
CA VAL A 155 21.62 -8.94 -12.70
C VAL A 155 21.02 -9.69 -13.87
N GLY A 156 21.08 -9.11 -15.07
CA GLY A 156 20.51 -9.69 -16.28
C GLY A 156 21.30 -9.35 -17.55
N GLY A 157 20.73 -9.69 -18.71
CA GLY A 157 21.43 -9.67 -20.00
C GLY A 157 22.09 -11.01 -20.31
N LEU A 158 22.39 -11.26 -21.59
CA LEU A 158 22.97 -12.53 -22.06
C LEU A 158 24.24 -12.91 -21.28
N ASN A 159 25.05 -11.91 -20.94
CA ASN A 159 26.31 -12.09 -20.22
C ASN A 159 26.28 -11.56 -18.78
N ASN A 160 25.10 -11.38 -18.16
CA ASN A 160 24.97 -10.80 -16.82
C ASN A 160 25.61 -9.40 -16.68
N GLU A 161 25.45 -8.56 -17.71
CA GLU A 161 26.10 -7.25 -17.83
C GLU A 161 25.22 -6.06 -17.43
N PHE A 162 23.95 -6.29 -17.11
CA PHE A 162 22.99 -5.25 -16.73
C PHE A 162 22.47 -5.44 -15.31
N ILE A 163 22.08 -4.32 -14.68
CA ILE A 163 21.36 -4.31 -13.40
C ILE A 163 19.90 -3.94 -13.67
N TYR A 164 18.96 -4.81 -13.31
CA TYR A 164 17.54 -4.54 -13.35
C TYR A 164 17.06 -4.22 -11.94
N SER A 165 16.72 -2.96 -11.70
CA SER A 165 16.28 -2.50 -10.39
C SER A 165 15.36 -1.31 -10.52
N GLY A 166 14.31 -1.27 -9.70
CA GLY A 166 13.63 -0.02 -9.40
C GLY A 166 14.58 0.94 -8.67
N ARG A 167 14.31 2.25 -8.79
CA ARG A 167 14.95 3.31 -7.98
C ARG A 167 16.47 3.48 -8.18
N LEU A 168 17.03 2.98 -9.29
CA LEU A 168 18.46 3.22 -9.63
C LEU A 168 18.79 4.71 -9.59
N ASP A 169 17.93 5.53 -10.19
CA ASP A 169 17.91 6.98 -9.98
C ASP A 169 17.23 7.30 -8.62
N ASN A 170 17.92 7.75 -7.58
CA ASN A 170 19.37 7.95 -7.47
C ASN A 170 20.03 7.04 -6.42
N GLN A 171 19.42 5.89 -6.09
CA GLN A 171 19.98 5.00 -5.06
C GLN A 171 21.34 4.44 -5.44
N MET A 172 21.62 4.26 -6.73
CA MET A 172 22.93 3.79 -7.19
C MET A 172 24.05 4.78 -6.82
N SER A 173 23.87 6.07 -7.12
CA SER A 173 24.87 7.09 -6.77
C SER A 173 25.01 7.26 -5.27
N SER A 174 23.89 7.23 -4.53
CA SER A 174 23.91 7.29 -3.06
C SER A 174 24.69 6.11 -2.46
N TYR A 175 24.54 4.91 -3.01
CA TYR A 175 25.31 3.74 -2.58
C TYR A 175 26.80 3.90 -2.88
N CYS A 176 27.18 4.35 -4.08
CA CYS A 176 28.58 4.55 -4.45
C CYS A 176 29.28 5.70 -3.69
N ALA A 177 28.52 6.64 -3.12
CA ALA A 177 29.06 7.78 -2.40
C ALA A 177 29.37 7.49 -0.92
N ILE A 178 28.79 6.43 -0.35
CA ILE A 178 29.00 5.98 1.05
C ILE A 178 30.20 5.04 1.10
#